data_AF-A0A7T5RWG1-F1
#
_entry.id   AF-A0A7T5RWG1-F1
#
_cell.length_a   1.000
_cell.length_b   1.000
_cell.length_c   1.000
_cell.angle_alpha   90.00
_cell.angle_beta   90.00
_cell.angle_gamma   90.00
#
_symmetry.space_group_name_H-M   'P 1'
#
loop_
_entity.id
_entity.type
_entity.pdbx_description
1 polymer ?
#
loop_
_entity_poly.entity_id
_entity_poly.type
_entity_poly.pdbx_seq_one_letter_code
_entity_poly.pdbx_strand_id
1 'polypeptide(L)'
;MGLGTFWDQIAALSDKALDRLPQLLLTFVVGYVFLKIVAFIISSLIRVSRAKQALKDILMSVINVALWLLLVAALLQQMGLTQLAFALSGFVAVAGLAITAGASSLVQDLISGIFLAQDPDFNVGDELRLNDIDGVVEKMDARKVRLRDKSGKLHVLPNSTFDKASWIVVKKR
;
A
#
# COMPACT_ATOMS: atom_id res chain seq x y z
N MET A 1 -20.55 16.02 37.55
CA MET A 1 -20.93 15.70 36.17
C MET A 1 -21.50 14.29 36.19
N GLY A 2 -22.81 14.19 36.34
CA GLY A 2 -23.47 13.00 36.89
C GLY A 2 -23.84 11.97 35.83
N LEU A 3 -23.96 10.72 36.26
CA LEU A 3 -24.45 9.58 35.48
C LEU A 3 -25.75 9.87 34.70
N GLY A 4 -26.57 10.84 35.16
CA GLY A 4 -27.75 11.32 34.42
C GLY A 4 -27.43 11.80 33.00
N THR A 5 -26.40 12.64 32.82
CA THR A 5 -26.04 13.15 31.48
C THR A 5 -25.54 12.06 30.53
N PHE A 6 -25.01 10.97 31.07
CA PHE A 6 -24.57 9.81 30.28
C PHE A 6 -25.77 8.98 29.79
N TRP A 7 -26.73 8.72 30.67
CA TRP A 7 -27.98 8.04 30.29
C TRP A 7 -28.81 8.89 29.32
N ASP A 8 -28.85 10.20 29.49
CA ASP A 8 -29.52 11.13 28.57
C ASP A 8 -28.85 11.13 27.18
N GLN A 9 -27.52 11.05 27.12
CA GLN A 9 -26.79 10.92 25.86
C GLN A 9 -27.06 9.57 25.18
N ILE A 10 -27.13 8.47 25.93
CA ILE A 10 -27.47 7.15 25.39
C ILE A 10 -28.92 7.11 24.90
N ALA A 11 -29.86 7.69 25.65
CA ALA A 11 -31.25 7.78 25.24
C ALA A 11 -31.43 8.65 23.98
N ALA A 12 -30.75 9.79 23.91
CA ALA A 12 -30.75 10.63 22.71
C ALA A 12 -30.11 9.93 21.49
N LEU A 13 -29.17 9.01 21.71
CA LEU A 13 -28.61 8.15 20.67
C LEU A 13 -29.59 7.06 20.24
N SER A 14 -30.33 6.45 21.16
CA SER A 14 -31.33 5.44 20.82
C SER A 14 -32.50 6.04 20.03
N ASP A 15 -32.98 7.22 20.41
CA ASP A 15 -34.10 7.87 19.72
C ASP A 15 -33.72 8.31 18.30
N LYS A 16 -32.55 8.94 18.15
CA LYS A 16 -32.01 9.28 16.82
C LYS A 16 -31.71 8.05 15.97
N ALA A 17 -31.26 6.95 16.58
CA ALA A 17 -31.04 5.71 15.88
C ALA A 17 -32.35 5.10 15.39
N LEU A 18 -33.40 5.11 16.21
CA LEU A 18 -34.72 4.57 15.87
C LEU A 18 -35.35 5.30 14.68
N ASP A 19 -35.30 6.63 14.67
CA ASP A 19 -35.84 7.44 13.57
C ASP A 19 -35.05 7.30 12.27
N ARG A 20 -33.73 7.09 12.37
CA ARG A 20 -32.84 6.91 11.21
C ARG A 20 -32.60 5.45 10.84
N LEU A 21 -33.23 4.50 11.51
CA LEU A 21 -33.09 3.06 11.24
C LEU A 21 -33.25 2.72 9.76
N PRO A 22 -34.26 3.23 9.02
CA PRO A 22 -34.42 2.91 7.61
C PRO A 22 -33.23 3.40 6.77
N GLN A 23 -32.71 4.58 7.08
CA GLN A 23 -31.60 5.18 6.36
C GLN A 23 -30.26 4.52 6.71
N LEU A 24 -30.07 4.12 7.97
CA LEU A 24 -28.88 3.37 8.41
C LEU A 24 -28.84 1.98 7.81
N LEU A 25 -29.98 1.28 7.75
CA LEU A 25 -30.10 0.00 7.06
C LEU A 25 -29.83 0.16 5.56
N LEU A 26 -30.36 1.21 4.92
CA LEU A 26 -30.09 1.49 3.52
C LEU A 26 -28.60 1.73 3.28
N THR A 27 -27.95 2.58 4.07
CA THR A 27 -26.50 2.83 3.96
C THR A 27 -25.69 1.56 4.22
N PHE A 28 -26.10 0.75 5.21
CA PHE A 28 -25.44 -0.52 5.48
C PHE A 28 -25.56 -1.49 4.30
N VAL A 29 -26.76 -1.64 3.73
CA VAL A 29 -27.00 -2.52 2.58
C VAL A 29 -26.26 -2.03 1.34
N VAL A 30 -26.43 -0.75 0.98
CA VAL A 30 -25.75 -0.13 -0.17
C VAL A 30 -24.24 -0.20 0.01
N GLY A 31 -23.75 0.15 1.19
CA GLY A 31 -22.35 0.08 1.55
C GLY A 31 -21.82 -1.35 1.47
N TYR A 32 -22.51 -2.33 2.05
CA TYR A 32 -22.11 -3.74 1.99
C TYR A 32 -22.09 -4.29 0.56
N VAL A 33 -23.10 -3.97 -0.25
CA VAL A 33 -23.14 -4.34 -1.67
C VAL A 33 -21.99 -3.68 -2.42
N PHE A 34 -21.73 -2.40 -2.18
CA PHE A 34 -20.59 -1.69 -2.75
C PHE A 34 -19.26 -2.35 -2.35
N LEU A 35 -19.06 -2.68 -1.07
CA LEU A 35 -17.87 -3.38 -0.59
C LEU A 35 -17.70 -4.73 -1.30
N LYS A 36 -18.79 -5.50 -1.45
CA LYS A 36 -18.78 -6.79 -2.16
C LYS A 36 -18.43 -6.62 -3.63
N ILE A 37 -18.96 -5.60 -4.31
CA ILE A 37 -18.65 -5.30 -5.72
C ILE A 37 -17.17 -4.93 -5.86
N VAL A 38 -16.67 -4.02 -5.02
CA VAL A 38 -15.27 -3.59 -5.06
C VAL A 38 -14.34 -4.76 -4.76
N ALA A 39 -14.61 -5.52 -3.69
CA ALA A 39 -13.84 -6.72 -3.35
C ALA A 39 -13.89 -7.77 -4.47
N PHE A 40 -15.05 -7.94 -5.14
CA PHE A 40 -15.18 -8.84 -6.27
C PHE A 40 -14.32 -8.39 -7.45
N ILE A 41 -14.38 -7.12 -7.85
CA ILE A 41 -13.57 -6.55 -8.93
C ILE A 41 -12.08 -6.74 -8.62
N ILE A 42 -11.64 -6.35 -7.43
CA ILE A 42 -10.22 -6.47 -7.06
C ILE A 42 -9.79 -7.95 -7.00
N SER A 43 -10.60 -8.82 -6.41
CA SER A 43 -10.30 -10.26 -6.36
C SER A 43 -10.21 -10.87 -7.76
N SER A 44 -10.98 -10.36 -8.72
CA SER A 44 -10.93 -10.76 -10.12
C SER A 44 -9.60 -10.34 -10.77
N LEU A 45 -9.16 -9.09 -10.56
CA LEU A 45 -7.87 -8.60 -11.05
C LEU A 45 -6.68 -9.37 -10.45
N ILE A 46 -6.72 -9.63 -9.14
CA ILE A 46 -5.67 -10.37 -8.43
C ILE A 46 -5.62 -11.83 -8.89
N ARG A 47 -6.76 -12.44 -9.24
CA ARG A 47 -6.84 -13.83 -9.70
C ARG A 47 -6.03 -14.05 -10.98
N VAL A 48 -6.08 -13.09 -11.92
CA VAL A 48 -5.35 -13.13 -13.19
C VAL A 48 -3.84 -12.94 -13.01
N SER A 49 -3.39 -12.36 -11.88
CA SER A 49 -1.97 -12.17 -11.62
C SER A 49 -1.23 -13.49 -11.36
N ARG A 50 0.04 -13.56 -11.81
CA ARG A 50 0.98 -14.66 -11.52
C ARG A 50 1.60 -14.58 -10.10
N ALA A 51 1.04 -13.75 -9.23
CA ALA A 51 1.50 -13.61 -7.85
C ALA A 51 1.32 -14.91 -7.05
N LYS A 52 2.18 -15.12 -6.05
CA LYS A 52 2.04 -16.23 -5.09
C LYS A 52 0.74 -16.10 -4.30
N GLN A 53 0.11 -17.22 -3.94
CA GLN A 53 -1.14 -17.23 -3.20
C GLN A 53 -1.06 -16.43 -1.89
N ALA A 54 0.02 -16.59 -1.12
CA ALA A 54 0.23 -15.84 0.12
C ALA A 54 0.19 -14.31 -0.08
N LEU A 55 0.71 -13.80 -1.20
CA LEU A 55 0.64 -12.36 -1.50
C LEU A 55 -0.78 -11.92 -1.83
N LYS A 56 -1.54 -12.77 -2.56
CA LYS A 56 -2.96 -12.52 -2.85
C LYS A 56 -3.77 -12.45 -1.56
N ASP A 57 -3.52 -13.37 -0.63
CA ASP A 57 -4.24 -13.44 0.64
C ASP A 57 -3.94 -12.21 1.53
N ILE A 58 -2.67 -11.82 1.63
CA ILE A 58 -2.28 -10.59 2.34
C ILE A 58 -2.97 -9.36 1.73
N LEU A 59 -2.93 -9.23 0.40
CA LEU A 59 -3.52 -8.08 -0.29
C LEU A 59 -5.04 -8.01 -0.07
N MET A 60 -5.73 -9.14 -0.19
CA MET A 60 -7.17 -9.21 0.07
C MET A 60 -7.52 -8.91 1.52
N SER A 61 -6.70 -9.35 2.48
CA SER A 61 -6.88 -9.01 3.90
C SER A 61 -6.81 -7.51 4.14
N VAL A 62 -5.77 -6.86 3.60
CA VAL A 62 -5.59 -5.39 3.72
C VAL A 62 -6.76 -4.63 3.09
N ILE A 63 -7.19 -5.03 1.89
CA ILE A 63 -8.32 -4.41 1.20
C ILE A 63 -9.60 -4.56 2.02
N ASN A 64 -9.89 -5.76 2.52
CA ASN A 64 -11.10 -6.01 3.31
C ASN A 64 -11.12 -5.14 4.56
N VAL A 65 -10.01 -5.04 5.29
CA VAL A 65 -9.90 -4.17 6.47
C VAL A 65 -10.15 -2.71 6.09
N ALA A 66 -9.52 -2.20 5.03
CA ALA A 66 -9.72 -0.83 4.57
C ALA A 66 -11.19 -0.54 4.18
N LEU A 67 -11.82 -1.45 3.44
CA LEU A 67 -13.21 -1.36 3.03
C LEU A 67 -14.18 -1.33 4.22
N TRP A 68 -13.96 -2.19 5.22
CA TRP A 68 -14.76 -2.20 6.45
C TRP A 68 -14.59 -0.91 7.26
N LEU A 69 -13.36 -0.38 7.36
CA LEU A 69 -13.10 0.89 8.02
C LEU A 69 -13.87 2.05 7.36
N LEU A 70 -13.92 2.09 6.03
CA LEU A 70 -14.69 3.10 5.30
C LEU A 70 -16.19 2.98 5.56
N LEU A 71 -16.74 1.76 5.58
CA LEU A 71 -18.16 1.53 5.88
C LEU A 71 -18.51 1.96 7.31
N VAL A 72 -17.69 1.58 8.30
CA VAL A 72 -17.89 1.97 9.69
C VAL A 72 -17.82 3.50 9.84
N ALA A 73 -16.85 4.16 9.19
CA ALA A 73 -16.75 5.62 9.22
C ALA A 73 -18.00 6.30 8.63
N ALA A 74 -18.53 5.79 7.51
CA ALA A 74 -19.75 6.29 6.89
C ALA A 74 -20.99 6.14 7.80
N LEU A 75 -21.14 4.99 8.47
CA LEU A 75 -22.24 4.75 9.41
C LEU A 75 -22.16 5.70 10.62
N LEU A 76 -20.97 5.88 11.19
CA LEU A 76 -20.77 6.78 12.33
C LEU A 76 -21.12 8.23 11.99
N GLN A 77 -20.76 8.69 10.79
CA GLN A 77 -21.11 10.02 10.32
C GLN A 77 -22.64 10.21 10.22
N GLN A 78 -23.36 9.20 9.74
CA GLN A 78 -24.82 9.25 9.60
C GLN A 78 -25.55 9.23 10.95
N MET A 79 -24.99 8.56 11.96
CA MET A 79 -25.47 8.57 13.34
C MET A 79 -25.23 9.90 14.07
N GLY A 80 -24.57 10.87 13.43
CA GLY A 80 -24.19 12.14 14.05
C GLY A 80 -23.02 12.01 15.03
N LEU A 81 -22.35 10.85 15.06
CA LEU A 81 -21.13 10.59 15.84
C LEU A 81 -19.90 11.11 15.10
N THR A 82 -19.97 12.34 14.59
CA THR A 82 -18.92 12.94 13.75
C THR A 82 -17.59 13.05 14.50
N GLN A 83 -17.62 13.28 15.81
CA GLN A 83 -16.41 13.30 16.64
C GLN A 83 -15.71 11.94 16.67
N LEU A 84 -16.47 10.85 16.75
CA LEU A 84 -15.91 9.49 16.74
C LEU A 84 -15.40 9.12 15.34
N ALA A 85 -16.13 9.47 14.28
CA ALA A 85 -15.68 9.30 12.91
C ALA A 85 -14.37 10.07 12.64
N PHE A 86 -14.28 11.31 13.12
CA PHE A 86 -13.07 12.12 13.03
C PHE A 86 -11.90 11.50 13.82
N ALA A 87 -12.14 11.03 15.04
CA ALA A 87 -11.12 10.34 15.83
C ALA A 87 -10.57 9.10 15.12
N LEU A 88 -11.44 8.27 14.55
CA LEU A 88 -11.05 7.12 13.74
C LEU A 88 -10.20 7.52 12.52
N SER A 89 -10.58 8.61 11.84
CA SER A 89 -9.81 9.12 10.69
C SER A 89 -8.39 9.53 11.09
N GLY A 90 -8.22 10.08 12.31
CA GLY A 90 -6.91 10.39 12.88
C GLY A 90 -6.04 9.14 13.07
N PHE A 91 -6.60 8.06 13.63
CA PHE A 91 -5.88 6.79 13.76
C PHE A 91 -5.49 6.20 12.41
N VAL A 92 -6.40 6.24 11.42
CA VAL A 92 -6.12 5.79 10.06
C VAL A 92 -5.00 6.63 9.43
N ALA A 93 -4.97 7.93 9.66
CA ALA A 93 -3.91 8.80 9.16
C ALA A 93 -2.55 8.41 9.75
N VAL A 94 -2.45 8.24 11.07
CA VAL A 94 -1.19 7.84 11.74
C VAL A 94 -0.76 6.43 11.31
N ALA A 95 -1.69 5.47 11.24
CA ALA A 95 -1.41 4.12 10.73
C ALA A 95 -0.93 4.16 9.28
N GLY A 96 -1.56 4.98 8.43
CA GLY A 96 -1.16 5.19 7.03
C GLY A 96 0.24 5.76 6.89
N LEU A 97 0.62 6.71 7.76
CA LEU A 97 1.99 7.23 7.82
C LEU A 97 2.99 6.14 8.21
N ALA A 98 2.68 5.32 9.22
CA ALA A 98 3.54 4.21 9.63
C ALA A 98 3.73 3.17 8.51
N ILE A 99 2.64 2.79 7.83
CA ILE A 99 2.68 1.86 6.68
C ILE A 99 3.54 2.45 5.56
N THR A 100 3.36 3.72 5.24
CA THR A 100 4.12 4.40 4.18
C THR A 100 5.60 4.52 4.53
N ALA A 101 5.91 4.85 5.79
CA ALA A 101 7.29 4.87 6.29
C ALA A 101 7.95 3.49 6.19
N GLY A 102 7.23 2.41 6.54
CA GLY A 102 7.72 1.04 6.39
C GLY A 102 7.92 0.61 4.93
N ALA A 103 7.09 1.13 4.01
CA ALA A 103 7.19 0.84 2.58
C ALA A 103 8.12 1.81 1.81
N SER A 104 8.71 2.81 2.47
CA SER A 104 9.48 3.89 1.83
C SER A 104 10.63 3.37 0.96
N SER A 105 11.34 2.33 1.39
CA SER A 105 12.42 1.69 0.62
C SER A 105 11.93 1.09 -0.71
N LEU A 106 10.71 0.53 -0.73
CA LEU A 106 10.12 -0.02 -1.96
C LEU A 106 9.85 1.09 -2.96
N VAL A 107 9.27 2.20 -2.50
CA VAL A 107 8.98 3.36 -3.34
C VAL A 107 10.26 3.96 -3.89
N GLN A 108 11.30 4.09 -3.07
CA GLN A 108 12.62 4.55 -3.51
C GLN A 108 13.21 3.64 -4.59
N ASP A 109 13.14 2.32 -4.41
CA ASP A 109 13.64 1.36 -5.40
C ASP A 109 12.88 1.43 -6.73
N LEU A 110 11.57 1.64 -6.71
CA LEU A 110 10.77 1.78 -7.92
C LEU A 110 11.11 3.07 -8.67
N ILE A 111 11.22 4.18 -7.95
CA ILE A 111 11.56 5.49 -8.55
C ILE A 111 12.96 5.46 -9.13
N SER A 112 13.97 5.03 -8.36
CA SER A 112 15.34 4.87 -8.86
C SER A 112 15.41 3.88 -10.02
N GLY A 113 14.59 2.82 -10.01
CA GLY A 113 14.50 1.89 -11.14
C GLY A 113 14.03 2.54 -12.43
N ILE A 114 13.08 3.48 -12.36
CA ILE A 114 12.60 4.23 -13.55
C ILE A 114 13.69 5.16 -14.05
N PHE A 115 14.38 5.88 -13.17
CA PHE A 115 15.47 6.78 -13.55
C PHE A 115 16.65 6.03 -14.16
N LEU A 116 17.09 4.93 -13.54
CA LEU A 116 18.13 4.05 -14.10
C LEU A 116 17.74 3.49 -15.46
N ALA A 117 16.47 3.11 -15.67
CA ALA A 117 16.01 2.60 -16.95
C ALA A 117 16.03 3.64 -18.08
N GLN A 118 15.99 4.92 -17.74
CA GLN A 118 16.02 6.04 -18.68
C GLN A 118 17.42 6.63 -18.85
N ASP A 119 18.39 6.21 -18.04
CA ASP A 119 19.76 6.69 -18.09
C ASP A 119 20.47 6.15 -19.35
N PRO A 120 20.99 7.03 -20.24
CA PRO A 120 21.64 6.60 -21.48
C PRO A 120 22.95 5.83 -21.25
N ASP A 121 23.56 5.95 -20.07
CA ASP A 121 24.80 5.28 -19.70
C ASP A 121 24.57 3.94 -18.97
N PHE A 122 23.30 3.55 -18.76
CA PHE A 122 22.93 2.28 -18.14
C PHE A 122 22.17 1.37 -19.11
N ASN A 123 22.81 0.28 -19.57
CA ASN A 123 22.12 -0.77 -20.35
C ASN A 123 22.38 -2.18 -19.81
N VAL A 124 21.41 -3.05 -20.02
CA VAL A 124 21.58 -4.49 -19.77
C VAL A 124 22.62 -5.05 -20.74
N GLY A 125 23.68 -5.63 -20.19
CA GLY A 125 24.85 -6.12 -20.91
C GLY A 125 26.09 -5.23 -20.81
N ASP A 126 25.98 -4.02 -20.25
CA ASP A 126 27.15 -3.17 -19.97
C ASP A 126 27.95 -3.71 -18.79
N GLU A 127 29.28 -3.57 -18.85
CA GLU A 127 30.19 -3.85 -17.74
C GLU A 127 30.34 -2.58 -16.91
N LEU A 128 29.84 -2.64 -15.69
CA LEU A 128 29.80 -1.51 -14.75
C LEU A 128 30.58 -1.87 -13.50
N ARG A 129 31.27 -0.89 -12.94
CA ARG A 129 31.90 -0.99 -11.62
C ARG A 129 31.16 -0.14 -10.61
N LEU A 130 30.69 -0.77 -9.54
CA LEU A 130 29.98 -0.15 -8.43
C LEU A 130 30.78 -0.40 -7.15
N ASN A 131 31.44 0.64 -6.62
CA ASN A 131 32.40 0.50 -5.53
C ASN A 131 33.42 -0.63 -5.81
N ASP A 132 33.47 -1.68 -4.99
CA ASP A 132 34.36 -2.84 -5.13
C ASP A 132 33.80 -3.96 -6.02
N ILE A 133 32.60 -3.79 -6.58
CA ILE A 133 31.94 -4.78 -7.43
C ILE A 133 32.17 -4.41 -8.89
N ASP A 134 32.84 -5.28 -9.64
CA ASP A 134 33.05 -5.14 -11.09
C ASP A 134 32.37 -6.31 -11.81
N GLY A 135 31.39 -6.00 -12.67
CA GLY A 135 30.61 -7.03 -13.34
C GLY A 135 29.67 -6.53 -14.42
N VAL A 136 29.08 -7.48 -15.14
CA VAL A 136 28.14 -7.21 -16.24
C VAL A 136 26.72 -7.17 -15.70
N VAL A 137 25.94 -6.17 -16.14
CA VAL A 137 24.50 -6.08 -15.84
C VAL A 137 23.75 -7.20 -16.55
N GLU A 138 23.32 -8.22 -15.82
CA GLU A 138 22.56 -9.33 -16.40
C GLU A 138 21.09 -8.99 -16.59
N LYS A 139 20.51 -8.30 -15.62
CA LYS A 139 19.08 -8.00 -15.59
C LYS A 139 18.79 -6.84 -14.65
N MET A 140 17.82 -6.03 -15.04
CA MET A 140 17.13 -5.12 -14.14
C MET A 140 15.66 -5.55 -13.98
N ASP A 141 15.23 -5.74 -12.74
CA ASP A 141 13.83 -5.86 -12.34
C ASP A 141 13.33 -4.49 -11.83
N ALA A 142 12.01 -4.37 -11.63
CA ALA A 142 11.41 -3.13 -11.12
C ALA A 142 12.02 -2.60 -9.81
N ARG A 143 12.61 -3.47 -8.99
CA ARG A 143 13.18 -3.12 -7.68
C ARG A 143 14.68 -3.38 -7.55
N LYS A 144 15.25 -4.23 -8.42
CA LYS A 144 16.59 -4.77 -8.21
C LYS A 144 17.40 -4.84 -9.50
N VAL A 145 18.67 -4.48 -9.43
CA VAL A 145 19.67 -4.72 -10.46
C VAL A 145 20.48 -5.97 -10.09
N ARG A 146 20.83 -6.76 -11.11
CA ARG A 146 21.65 -7.97 -10.96
C ARG A 146 22.92 -7.84 -11.78
N LEU A 147 24.06 -7.89 -11.10
CA LEU A 147 25.40 -7.84 -11.69
C LEU A 147 26.08 -9.19 -11.54
N ARG A 148 26.75 -9.68 -12.58
CA ARG A 148 27.61 -10.86 -12.46
C ARG A 148 29.07 -10.48 -12.58
N ASP A 149 29.84 -10.79 -11.55
CA ASP A 149 31.28 -10.53 -11.56
C ASP A 149 32.06 -11.53 -12.43
N LYS A 150 33.34 -11.24 -12.66
CA LYS A 150 34.25 -12.11 -13.43
C LYS A 150 34.50 -13.46 -12.77
N SER A 151 34.21 -13.60 -11.48
CA SER A 151 34.28 -14.86 -10.73
C SER A 151 32.97 -15.66 -10.83
N GLY A 152 31.96 -15.17 -11.55
CA GLY A 152 30.66 -15.80 -11.74
C GLY A 152 29.66 -15.56 -10.61
N LYS A 153 29.98 -14.79 -9.57
CA LYS A 153 29.05 -14.49 -8.47
C LYS A 153 28.00 -13.47 -8.90
N LEU A 154 26.76 -13.71 -8.48
CA LEU A 154 25.63 -12.84 -8.77
C LEU A 154 25.38 -11.89 -7.60
N HIS A 155 25.60 -10.60 -7.83
CA HIS A 155 25.31 -9.52 -6.90
C HIS A 155 23.91 -8.97 -7.18
N VAL A 156 23.06 -8.90 -6.17
CA VAL A 156 21.67 -8.45 -6.31
C VAL A 156 21.45 -7.25 -5.39
N LEU A 157 21.27 -6.08 -5.99
CA LEU A 157 21.21 -4.81 -5.29
C LEU A 157 19.84 -4.15 -5.50
N PRO A 158 19.28 -3.47 -4.48
CA PRO A 158 18.14 -2.58 -4.69
C PRO A 158 18.50 -1.47 -5.67
N ASN A 159 17.55 -1.09 -6.53
CA ASN A 159 17.76 -0.02 -7.50
C ASN A 159 18.17 1.30 -6.82
N SER A 160 17.58 1.63 -5.66
CA SER A 160 17.94 2.85 -4.94
C SER A 160 19.36 2.83 -4.37
N THR A 161 19.91 1.65 -4.08
CA THR A 161 21.30 1.50 -3.66
C THR A 161 22.25 1.68 -4.85
N PHE A 162 21.87 1.17 -6.02
CA PHE A 162 22.65 1.31 -7.25
C PHE A 162 22.70 2.77 -7.72
N ASP A 163 21.54 3.41 -7.82
CA ASP A 163 21.36 4.80 -8.27
C ASP A 163 22.08 5.82 -7.37
N LYS A 164 22.12 5.58 -6.05
CA LYS A 164 22.84 6.44 -5.09
C LYS A 164 24.35 6.20 -5.05
N ALA A 165 24.81 5.04 -5.53
CA ALA A 165 26.23 4.72 -5.52
C ALA A 165 26.94 5.34 -6.73
N SER A 166 28.21 5.69 -6.57
CA SER A 166 29.04 6.07 -7.72
C SER A 166 29.33 4.82 -8.55
N TRP A 167 28.92 4.83 -9.82
CA TRP A 167 29.22 3.78 -10.78
C TRP A 167 30.06 4.31 -11.94
N ILE A 168 30.90 3.43 -12.49
CA ILE A 168 31.78 3.71 -13.61
C ILE A 168 31.44 2.75 -14.74
N VAL A 169 31.23 3.27 -15.94
CA VAL A 169 31.08 2.46 -17.14
C VAL A 169 32.45 1.95 -17.56
N VAL A 170 32.70 0.66 -17.40
CA VAL A 170 33.97 0.02 -17.78
C VAL A 170 33.96 -0.31 -19.26
N LYS A 171 32.84 -0.85 -19.75
CA LYS A 171 32.68 -1.23 -21.15
C LYS A 171 31.20 -1.17 -21.55
N LYS A 172 30.90 -0.44 -22.63
CA LYS A 172 29.59 -0.47 -23.29
C LYS A 172 29.49 -1.67 -24.22
N ARG A 173 28.29 -2.25 -24.31
CA ARG A 173 27.95 -3.30 -25.27
C ARG A 173 27.97 -2.81 -26.71
#